data_AF-F7JRX8-F1
#
_entry.id   AF-F7JRX8-F1
#
_cell.length_a   1.000
_cell.length_b   1.000
_cell.length_c   1.000
_cell.angle_alpha   90.00
_cell.angle_beta   90.00
_cell.angle_gamma   90.00
#
_symmetry.space_group_name_H-M   'P 1'
#
loop_
_entity.id
_entity.type
_entity.pdbx_description
1 polymer ?
#
loop_
_entity_poly.entity_id
_entity_poly.type
_entity_poly.pdbx_seq_one_letter_code
_entity_poly.pdbx_strand_id
1 'polypeptide(L)'
;MNILEKMFMRFSLEERRKHLCNTLRERGELQALNTDELGFVFMCVKIEYEHRKNKTWMFFFLFMFFFVNFGSSFLLTLGTVCYHWNGYPPHEQEAIGLCLFLLGFFGVVVVGGLGISICKNRKCADYLQRKILVIEEIQNERKKK
;
A
#
# COMPACT_ATOMS: atom_id res chain seq x y z
N MET A 1 29.77 -12.57 3.44
CA MET A 1 28.39 -12.50 3.97
C MET A 1 28.33 -11.33 4.96
N ASN A 2 27.69 -10.24 4.56
CA ASN A 2 27.83 -8.94 5.22
C ASN A 2 26.98 -8.85 6.50
N ILE A 3 27.43 -8.01 7.45
CA ILE A 3 26.74 -7.75 8.73
C ILE A 3 25.30 -7.26 8.50
N LEU A 4 25.07 -6.53 7.42
CA LEU A 4 23.75 -6.04 7.01
C LEU A 4 22.77 -7.16 6.64
N GLU A 5 23.22 -8.21 5.94
CA GLU A 5 22.39 -9.37 5.58
C GLU A 5 21.99 -10.17 6.83
N LYS A 6 22.92 -10.32 7.79
CA LYS A 6 22.64 -10.99 9.07
C LYS A 6 21.59 -10.24 9.89
N MET A 7 21.63 -8.90 9.89
CA MET A 7 20.61 -8.08 10.56
C MET A 7 19.25 -8.18 9.87
N PHE A 8 19.19 -8.11 8.53
CA PHE A 8 17.95 -8.27 7.78
C PHE A 8 17.32 -9.66 7.97
N MET A 9 18.12 -10.72 7.95
CA MET A 9 17.63 -12.07 8.21
C MET A 9 17.11 -12.24 9.65
N ARG A 10 17.81 -11.69 10.66
CA ARG A 10 17.34 -11.72 12.05
C ARG A 10 16.04 -10.97 12.23
N PHE A 11 15.92 -9.77 11.66
CA PHE A 11 14.66 -9.02 11.66
C PHE A 11 13.55 -9.83 10.99
N SER A 12 13.78 -10.41 9.81
CA SER A 12 12.77 -11.21 9.12
C SER A 12 12.38 -12.48 9.90
N LEU A 13 13.32 -13.10 10.64
CA LEU A 13 13.05 -14.29 11.46
C LEU A 13 12.27 -13.96 12.73
N GLU A 14 12.60 -12.86 13.42
CA GLU A 14 11.83 -12.37 14.56
C GLU A 14 10.43 -11.94 14.15
N GLU A 15 10.30 -11.27 13.00
CA GLU A 15 9.04 -10.84 12.44
C GLU A 15 8.19 -12.06 12.01
N ARG A 16 8.79 -13.09 11.43
CA ARG A 16 8.15 -14.40 11.15
C ARG A 16 7.73 -15.12 12.43
N ARG A 17 8.55 -15.12 13.48
CA ARG A 17 8.22 -15.74 14.78
C ARG A 17 7.08 -15.02 15.49
N LYS A 18 7.11 -13.68 15.54
CA LYS A 18 5.99 -12.87 16.06
C LYS A 18 4.72 -13.12 15.27
N HIS A 19 4.82 -13.18 13.93
CA HIS A 19 3.68 -13.53 13.09
C HIS A 19 3.13 -14.91 13.40
N LEU A 20 3.99 -15.93 13.53
CA LEU A 20 3.59 -17.31 13.83
C LEU A 20 2.90 -17.40 15.19
N CYS A 21 3.47 -16.79 16.23
CA CYS A 21 2.88 -16.73 17.56
C CYS A 21 1.53 -15.99 17.58
N ASN A 22 1.41 -14.88 16.84
CA ASN A 22 0.14 -14.17 16.74
C ASN A 22 -0.92 -15.00 16.01
N THR A 23 -0.58 -15.69 14.92
CA THR A 23 -1.54 -16.60 14.27
C THR A 23 -1.93 -17.79 15.14
N LEU A 24 -1.02 -18.35 15.93
CA LEU A 24 -1.32 -19.45 16.85
C LEU A 24 -2.26 -18.99 17.98
N ARG A 25 -2.02 -17.79 18.51
CA ARG A 25 -2.89 -17.18 19.52
C ARG A 25 -4.26 -16.81 18.95
N GLU A 26 -4.30 -16.16 17.79
CA GLU A 26 -5.55 -15.83 17.08
C GLU A 26 -6.35 -17.10 16.75
N ARG A 27 -5.68 -18.18 16.33
CA ARG A 27 -6.34 -19.48 16.09
C ARG A 27 -6.92 -20.05 17.37
N GLY A 28 -6.21 -19.99 18.50
CA GLY A 28 -6.71 -20.45 19.80
C GLY A 28 -7.93 -19.66 20.28
N GLU A 29 -7.89 -18.33 20.16
CA GLU A 29 -9.03 -17.46 20.49
C GLU A 29 -10.22 -17.74 19.55
N LEU A 30 -10.01 -17.87 18.24
CA LEU A 30 -11.03 -18.19 17.24
C LEU A 30 -11.63 -19.59 17.40
N GLN A 31 -10.83 -20.57 17.84
CA GLN A 31 -11.28 -21.94 18.03
C GLN A 31 -12.11 -22.11 19.31
N ALA A 32 -11.97 -21.20 20.28
CA ALA A 32 -12.78 -21.14 21.50
C ALA A 32 -14.17 -20.51 21.26
N LEU A 33 -14.38 -19.76 20.16
CA LEU A 33 -15.66 -19.16 19.81
C LEU A 33 -16.68 -20.19 19.32
N ASN A 34 -17.97 -19.97 19.65
CA ASN A 34 -19.07 -20.78 19.14
C ASN A 34 -19.24 -20.59 17.62
N THR A 35 -19.90 -21.55 16.97
CA THR A 35 -20.02 -21.58 15.49
C THR A 35 -20.70 -20.32 14.93
N ASP A 36 -21.70 -19.80 15.63
CA ASP A 36 -22.42 -18.57 15.25
C ASP A 36 -21.55 -17.31 15.44
N GLU A 37 -20.82 -17.22 16.55
CA GLU A 37 -19.90 -16.11 16.82
C GLU A 37 -18.73 -16.09 15.82
N LEU A 38 -18.22 -17.27 15.46
CA LEU A 38 -17.19 -17.41 14.43
C LEU A 38 -17.72 -16.97 13.05
N GLY A 39 -18.99 -17.26 12.74
CA GLY A 39 -19.67 -16.79 11.54
C GLY A 39 -19.84 -15.27 11.50
N PHE A 40 -20.18 -14.65 12.64
CA PHE A 40 -20.26 -13.19 12.76
C PHE A 40 -18.89 -12.52 12.57
N VAL A 41 -17.85 -13.02 13.22
CA VAL A 41 -16.47 -12.51 13.06
C VAL A 41 -16.01 -12.64 11.60
N PHE A 42 -16.31 -13.76 10.94
CA PHE A 42 -16.03 -13.94 9.52
C PHE A 42 -16.69 -12.86 8.66
N MET A 43 -17.98 -12.59 8.90
CA MET A 43 -18.74 -11.58 8.15
C MET A 43 -18.15 -10.18 8.35
N CYS A 44 -17.84 -9.78 9.59
CA CYS A 44 -17.23 -8.49 9.90
C CYS A 44 -15.86 -8.33 9.22
N VAL A 45 -15.00 -9.35 9.30
CA VAL A 45 -13.67 -9.31 8.67
C VAL A 45 -13.77 -9.23 7.15
N LYS A 46 -14.74 -9.93 6.54
CA LYS A 46 -14.99 -9.87 5.09
C LYS A 46 -15.47 -8.49 4.64
N ILE A 47 -16.40 -7.89 5.38
CA ILE A 47 -16.88 -6.52 5.11
C ILE A 47 -15.72 -5.51 5.22
N GLU A 48 -14.88 -5.63 6.25
CA GLU A 48 -13.74 -4.74 6.41
C GLU A 48 -12.70 -4.92 5.29
N TYR A 49 -12.47 -6.15 4.85
CA TYR A 49 -11.61 -6.45 3.71
C TYR A 49 -12.15 -5.82 2.41
N GLU A 50 -13.42 -5.99 2.10
CA GLU A 50 -14.05 -5.40 0.91
C GLU A 50 -14.02 -3.87 0.96
N HIS A 51 -14.31 -3.27 2.12
CA HIS A 51 -14.25 -1.82 2.31
C HIS A 51 -12.83 -1.28 2.06
N ARG A 52 -11.80 -1.93 2.59
CA ARG A 52 -10.39 -1.53 2.38
C ARG A 52 -9.93 -1.76 0.95
N LYS A 53 -10.36 -2.85 0.31
CA LYS A 53 -10.13 -3.09 -1.11
C LYS A 53 -10.75 -1.98 -1.95
N ASN A 54 -12.02 -1.63 -1.70
CA ASN A 54 -12.72 -0.57 -2.42
C ASN A 54 -12.04 0.80 -2.23
N LYS A 55 -11.64 1.14 -0.99
CA LYS A 55 -10.86 2.35 -0.70
C LYS A 55 -9.53 2.37 -1.47
N THR A 56 -8.84 1.23 -1.56
CA THR A 56 -7.58 1.11 -2.31
C THR A 56 -7.82 1.31 -3.81
N TRP A 57 -8.88 0.74 -4.37
CA TRP A 57 -9.28 0.96 -5.76
C TRP A 57 -9.64 2.42 -6.04
N MET A 58 -10.43 3.07 -5.19
CA MET A 58 -10.73 4.50 -5.32
C MET A 58 -9.45 5.35 -5.31
N PHE A 59 -8.52 5.07 -4.39
CA PHE A 59 -7.23 5.75 -4.36
C PHE A 59 -6.40 5.51 -5.62
N PHE A 60 -6.42 4.29 -6.15
CA PHE A 60 -5.75 3.95 -7.41
C PHE A 60 -6.33 4.71 -8.60
N PHE A 61 -7.67 4.80 -8.70
CA PHE A 61 -8.32 5.58 -9.76
C PHE A 61 -8.01 7.08 -9.64
N LEU A 62 -8.05 7.64 -8.43
CA LEU A 62 -7.65 9.03 -8.18
C LEU A 62 -6.18 9.27 -8.58
N PHE A 63 -5.29 8.34 -8.24
CA PHE A 63 -3.88 8.42 -8.62
C PHE A 63 -3.70 8.37 -10.14
N MET A 64 -4.35 7.44 -10.83
CA MET A 64 -4.26 7.34 -12.29
C MET A 64 -4.81 8.59 -12.98
N PHE A 65 -5.94 9.12 -12.49
CA PHE A 65 -6.49 10.38 -12.99
C PHE A 65 -5.52 11.55 -12.78
N PHE A 66 -4.91 11.66 -11.59
CA PHE A 66 -3.88 12.64 -11.33
C PHE A 66 -2.68 12.45 -12.26
N PHE A 67 -2.16 11.23 -12.38
CA PHE A 67 -0.98 10.93 -13.19
C PHE A 67 -1.18 11.24 -14.67
N VAL A 68 -2.35 10.90 -15.23
CA VAL A 68 -2.67 11.20 -16.63
C VAL A 68 -2.78 12.72 -16.86
N ASN A 69 -3.54 13.43 -16.02
CA ASN A 69 -3.77 14.87 -16.22
C ASN A 69 -2.53 15.71 -15.88
N PHE A 70 -1.91 15.46 -14.72
CA PHE A 70 -0.70 16.15 -14.30
C PHE A 70 0.49 15.76 -15.16
N GLY A 71 0.67 14.47 -15.43
CA GLY A 71 1.79 13.96 -16.23
C GLY A 71 1.79 14.47 -17.66
N SER A 72 0.63 14.45 -18.34
CA SER A 72 0.53 15.01 -19.71
C SER A 72 0.83 16.51 -19.74
N SER A 73 0.24 17.29 -18.83
CA SER A 73 0.47 18.74 -18.73
C SER A 73 1.93 19.06 -18.38
N PHE A 74 2.52 18.29 -17.46
CA PHE A 74 3.92 18.45 -17.05
C PHE A 74 4.88 18.15 -18.20
N LEU A 75 4.69 17.01 -18.90
CA LEU A 75 5.53 16.62 -20.03
C LEU A 75 5.42 17.60 -21.20
N LEU A 76 4.22 18.10 -21.50
CA LEU A 76 4.02 19.15 -22.50
C LEU A 76 4.78 20.42 -22.12
N THR A 77 4.57 20.92 -20.91
CA THR A 77 5.23 22.13 -20.40
C THR A 77 6.74 21.99 -20.45
N LEU A 78 7.27 20.87 -19.97
CA LEU A 78 8.70 20.57 -19.99
C LEU A 78 9.24 20.50 -21.42
N GLY A 79 8.50 19.88 -22.35
CA GLY A 79 8.84 19.84 -23.76
C GLY A 79 8.96 21.23 -24.40
N THR A 80 7.97 22.10 -24.16
CA THR A 80 8.01 23.50 -24.63
C THR A 80 9.17 24.29 -24.03
N VAL A 81 9.42 24.14 -22.73
CA VAL A 81 10.51 24.83 -22.05
C VAL A 81 11.87 24.35 -22.58
N CYS A 82 12.05 23.04 -22.79
CA CYS A 82 13.29 22.51 -23.38
C CYS A 82 13.50 22.99 -24.82
N TYR A 83 12.43 23.06 -25.63
CA TYR A 83 12.52 23.51 -27.02
C TYR A 83 12.90 25.00 -27.14
N HIS A 84 12.35 25.85 -26.26
CA HIS A 84 12.62 27.29 -26.26
C HIS A 84 13.71 27.72 -25.28
N TRP A 85 14.41 26.79 -24.63
CA TRP A 85 15.34 27.07 -23.54
C TRP A 85 16.34 28.17 -23.89
N ASN A 86 17.02 28.06 -25.04
CA ASN A 86 18.03 29.01 -25.49
C ASN A 86 17.46 30.36 -25.98
N GLY A 87 16.13 30.48 -26.12
CA GLY A 87 15.45 31.71 -26.50
C GLY A 87 15.11 32.62 -25.33
N TYR A 88 15.20 32.13 -24.08
CA TYR A 88 14.91 32.91 -22.88
C TYR A 88 16.16 33.64 -22.37
N PRO A 89 16.02 34.87 -21.86
CA PRO A 89 17.11 35.56 -21.19
C PRO A 89 17.53 34.81 -19.90
N PRO A 90 18.79 34.94 -19.45
CA PRO A 90 19.34 34.12 -18.35
C PRO A 90 18.53 34.16 -17.05
N HIS A 91 18.01 35.33 -16.68
CA HIS A 91 17.21 35.47 -15.46
C HIS A 91 15.85 34.75 -15.52
N GLU A 92 15.26 34.63 -16.71
CA GLU A 92 14.01 33.89 -16.92
C GLU A 92 14.27 32.38 -16.94
N GLN A 93 15.41 31.94 -17.49
CA GLN A 93 15.80 30.53 -17.44
C GLN A 93 15.96 30.02 -16.01
N GLU A 94 16.58 30.81 -15.12
CA GLU A 94 16.73 30.46 -13.71
C GLU A 94 15.37 30.35 -13.01
N ALA A 95 14.47 31.31 -13.24
CA ALA A 95 13.12 31.28 -12.65
C ALA A 95 12.28 30.09 -13.16
N ILE A 96 12.30 29.82 -14.47
CA ILE A 96 11.59 28.70 -15.08
C ILE A 96 12.15 27.36 -14.57
N GLY A 97 13.48 27.24 -14.46
CA GLY A 97 14.14 26.06 -13.90
C GLY A 97 13.71 25.79 -12.45
N LEU A 98 13.60 26.84 -11.64
CA LEU A 98 13.17 26.74 -10.24
C LEU A 98 11.68 26.33 -10.13
N CYS A 99 10.82 26.89 -10.99
CA CYS A 99 9.42 26.46 -11.09
C CYS A 99 9.27 24.99 -11.50
N LEU A 100 10.03 24.52 -12.51
CA LEU A 100 10.02 23.11 -12.92
C LEU A 100 10.53 22.18 -11.83
N PHE A 101 11.57 22.59 -11.10
CA PHE A 101 12.09 21.84 -9.96
C PHE A 101 11.05 21.69 -8.85
N LEU A 102 10.38 22.77 -8.45
CA LEU A 102 9.31 22.73 -7.44
C LEU A 102 8.14 21.86 -7.89
N LEU A 103 7.75 21.97 -9.16
CA LEU A 103 6.67 21.17 -9.75
C LEU A 103 7.02 19.67 -9.77
N GLY A 104 8.27 19.34 -10.14
CA GLY A 104 8.79 17.97 -10.08
C GLY A 104 8.86 17.43 -8.66
N PHE A 105 9.35 18.23 -7.70
CA PHE A 105 9.39 17.88 -6.29
C PHE A 105 7.99 17.59 -5.74
N PHE A 106 7.01 18.44 -6.06
CA PHE A 106 5.62 18.21 -5.69
C PHE A 106 5.10 16.87 -6.25
N GLY A 107 5.40 16.57 -7.52
CA GLY A 107 5.08 15.28 -8.13
C GLY A 107 5.67 14.09 -7.35
N VAL A 108 6.95 14.16 -6.98
CA VAL A 108 7.63 13.12 -6.19
C VAL A 108 6.99 12.95 -4.81
N VAL A 109 6.65 14.04 -4.12
CA VAL A 109 5.99 13.99 -2.81
C VAL A 109 4.63 13.32 -2.90
N VAL A 110 3.82 13.66 -3.91
CA VAL A 110 2.50 13.06 -4.12
C VAL A 110 2.61 11.57 -4.44
N VAL A 111 3.48 11.19 -5.37
CA VAL A 111 3.71 9.78 -5.74
C VAL A 111 4.24 8.98 -4.55
N GLY A 112 5.20 9.53 -3.79
CA GLY A 112 5.76 8.91 -2.61
C GLY A 112 4.74 8.69 -1.50
N GLY A 113 3.91 9.70 -1.21
CA GLY A 113 2.83 9.60 -0.23
C GLY A 113 1.80 8.53 -0.60
N LEU A 114 1.45 8.42 -1.88
CA LEU A 114 0.54 7.40 -2.37
C LEU A 114 1.16 5.99 -2.29
N GLY A 115 2.44 5.85 -2.62
CA GLY A 115 3.17 4.58 -2.48
C GLY A 115 3.16 4.07 -1.04
N ILE A 116 3.40 4.96 -0.06
CA ILE A 116 3.35 4.62 1.37
C ILE A 116 1.94 4.19 1.78
N SER A 117 0.90 4.92 1.33
CA SER A 117 -0.50 4.60 1.61
C SER A 117 -0.90 3.22 1.08
N ILE A 118 -0.52 2.89 -0.16
CA ILE A 118 -0.77 1.59 -0.79
C ILE A 118 -0.03 0.48 -0.01
N CYS A 119 1.25 0.67 0.32
CA CYS A 119 2.03 -0.30 1.09
C CYS A 119 1.40 -0.59 2.46
N LYS A 120 0.93 0.44 3.17
CA LYS A 120 0.27 0.29 4.47
C LYS A 120 -1.06 -0.47 4.33
N ASN A 121 -1.87 -0.12 3.33
CA ASN A 121 -3.14 -0.79 3.07
C ASN A 121 -2.95 -2.26 2.65
N ARG A 122 -1.93 -2.56 1.85
CA ARG A 122 -1.61 -3.93 1.43
C ARG A 122 -1.26 -4.82 2.61
N LYS A 123 -0.41 -4.36 3.54
CA LYS A 123 -0.08 -5.11 4.77
C LYS A 123 -1.33 -5.42 5.61
N CYS A 124 -2.25 -4.47 5.73
CA CYS A 124 -3.51 -4.69 6.45
C CYS A 124 -4.46 -5.64 5.69
N ALA A 125 -4.53 -5.55 4.37
CA ALA A 125 -5.35 -6.44 3.56
C ALA A 125 -4.84 -7.89 3.62
N ASP A 126 -3.52 -8.09 3.58
CA ASP A 126 -2.88 -9.40 3.72
C ASP A 126 -3.18 -10.01 5.10
N TYR A 127 -3.17 -9.20 6.16
CA TYR A 127 -3.57 -9.64 7.50
C TYR A 127 -5.04 -10.08 7.56
N LEU A 128 -5.96 -9.27 7.02
CA LEU A 128 -7.38 -9.61 6.97
C LEU A 128 -7.63 -10.88 6.14
N GLN A 129 -6.98 -11.01 4.99
CA GLN A 129 -7.08 -12.19 4.14
C GLN A 129 -6.58 -13.45 4.85
N ARG A 130 -5.48 -13.35 5.60
CA ARG A 130 -4.98 -14.47 6.41
C ARG A 130 -5.96 -14.87 7.51
N LYS A 131 -6.59 -13.88 8.16
CA LYS A 131 -7.61 -14.11 9.19
C LYS A 131 -8.85 -14.81 8.61
N ILE A 132 -9.29 -14.43 7.42
CA ILE A 132 -10.38 -15.09 6.68
C ILE A 132 -10.02 -16.57 6.42
N LEU A 133 -8.82 -16.85 5.91
CA LEU A 133 -8.36 -18.21 5.63
C LEU A 133 -8.33 -19.11 6.88
N VAL A 134 -7.85 -18.60 8.02
CA VAL A 134 -7.84 -19.35 9.29
C VAL A 134 -9.26 -19.66 9.75
N ILE A 135 -10.20 -18.72 9.60
CA ILE A 135 -11.60 -18.96 9.98
C ILE A 135 -12.24 -20.03 9.08
N GLU A 136 -12.00 -19.98 7.76
CA GLU A 136 -12.48 -21.01 6.82
C GLU A 136 -11.91 -22.40 7.14
N GLU A 137 -10.64 -22.47 7.54
CA GLU A 137 -9.99 -23.72 7.94
C GLU A 137 -10.65 -24.31 9.20
N ILE A 138 -10.90 -23.49 10.24
CA ILE A 138 -11.61 -23.91 11.46
C ILE A 138 -13.04 -24.38 11.14
N GLN A 139 -13.76 -23.66 10.28
CA GLN A 139 -15.12 -24.06 9.88
C GLN A 139 -15.13 -25.39 9.12
N ASN A 140 -14.16 -25.63 8.23
CA ASN A 140 -14.02 -26.90 7.51
C ASN A 140 -13.64 -28.05 8.43
N GLU A 141 -12.77 -27.84 9.42
CA GLU A 141 -12.45 -28.85 10.44
C GLU A 141 -13.69 -29.23 11.27
N ARG A 142 -14.52 -28.25 11.64
CA ARG A 142 -15.78 -28.49 12.38
C ARG A 142 -16.84 -29.20 11.55
N LYS A 143 -16.89 -28.98 10.22
CA LYS A 143 -17.82 -29.68 9.31
C LYS A 143 -17.41 -31.13 9.00
N LYS A 144 -16.13 -31.47 9.20
CA LYS A 144 -15.59 -32.83 9.00
C LYS A 144 -15.66 -33.71 10.25
N LYS A 145 -15.96 -33.14 11.41
CA LYS A 145 -16.28 -33.86 12.65
C LYS A 145 -17.79 -34.10 12.74
#